data_AF-A0AAJ2TCI4-F1
#
_entry.id   AF-A0AAJ2TCI4-F1
#
_cell.length_a   1.000
_cell.length_b   1.000
_cell.length_c   1.000
_cell.angle_alpha   90.00
_cell.angle_beta   90.00
_cell.angle_gamma   90.00
#
_symmetry.space_group_name_H-M   'P 1'
#
loop_
_entity.id
_entity.type
_entity.pdbx_description
1 polymer ?
#
loop_
_entity_poly.entity_id
_entity_poly.type
_entity_poly.pdbx_seq_one_letter_code
_entity_poly.pdbx_strand_id
1 'polypeptide(L)'
;MISESSRTRKYDENQKDYHSTLLDEFSMFVIPADAPDMDKTAFITEALCAESYKKVVPVFYDVVLKTKNARDNDSAQMIDIIRDGLVFDWGYIYSVTMGQPGHQLAILLKAHNTNIASEFDKKAKTYEKNPEKALKVYRGEE
;
A
#
# COMPACT_ATOMS: atom_id res chain seq x y z
N MET A 1 4.70 -4.68 -34.43
CA MET A 1 3.57 -4.97 -33.53
C MET A 1 4.13 -5.04 -32.12
N ILE A 2 4.26 -3.88 -31.46
CA ILE A 2 4.63 -3.81 -30.05
C ILE A 2 3.32 -4.12 -29.33
N SER A 3 3.17 -5.32 -28.80
CA SER A 3 2.00 -5.66 -27.98
C SER A 3 2.08 -4.84 -26.70
N GLU A 4 1.13 -3.92 -26.54
CA GLU A 4 0.90 -3.10 -25.34
C GLU A 4 0.36 -3.97 -24.18
N SER A 5 1.05 -5.06 -23.85
CA SER A 5 0.71 -5.95 -22.74
C SER A 5 1.52 -5.55 -21.50
N SER A 6 0.82 -4.89 -20.57
CA SER A 6 1.14 -4.76 -19.13
C SER A 6 2.51 -4.15 -18.78
N ARG A 7 2.51 -2.87 -18.37
CA ARG A 7 3.69 -2.17 -17.81
C ARG A 7 4.23 -2.80 -16.52
N THR A 8 3.53 -3.75 -15.91
CA THR A 8 4.00 -4.54 -14.78
C THR A 8 4.61 -5.85 -15.29
N ARG A 9 5.91 -6.04 -15.10
CA ARG A 9 6.58 -7.29 -15.50
C ARG A 9 6.06 -8.46 -14.66
N LYS A 10 5.81 -9.60 -15.30
CA LYS A 10 5.59 -10.86 -14.60
C LYS A 10 6.88 -11.26 -13.86
N TYR A 11 6.75 -11.75 -12.64
CA TYR A 11 7.86 -12.33 -11.89
C TYR A 11 8.22 -13.71 -12.44
N ASP A 12 7.21 -14.51 -12.80
CA ASP A 12 7.35 -15.81 -13.45
C ASP A 12 6.27 -16.03 -14.54
N GLU A 13 6.48 -17.01 -15.42
CA GLU A 13 5.56 -17.29 -16.55
C GLU A 13 4.21 -17.88 -16.13
N ASN A 14 4.15 -18.51 -14.96
CA ASN A 14 2.93 -19.11 -14.38
C ASN A 14 2.08 -18.08 -13.63
N GLN A 15 2.57 -16.85 -13.44
CA GLN A 15 1.85 -15.77 -12.80
C GLN A 15 0.59 -15.41 -13.62
N LYS A 16 -0.58 -15.69 -13.03
CA LYS A 16 -1.90 -15.44 -13.63
C LYS A 16 -2.33 -13.97 -13.49
N ASP A 17 -2.13 -13.40 -12.30
CA ASP A 17 -2.59 -12.07 -11.95
C ASP A 17 -1.44 -11.07 -11.83
N TYR A 18 -1.72 -9.80 -12.11
CA TYR A 18 -0.73 -8.72 -12.00
C TYR A 18 -1.00 -7.88 -10.77
N HIS A 19 0.05 -7.62 -10.00
CA HIS A 19 -0.03 -6.78 -8.81
C HIS A 19 0.81 -5.53 -8.98
N SER A 20 0.22 -4.38 -8.65
CA SER A 20 0.93 -3.10 -8.61
C SER A 20 0.76 -2.50 -7.23
N THR A 21 1.83 -1.93 -6.69
CA THR A 21 1.76 -1.17 -5.45
C THR A 21 1.26 0.24 -5.73
N LEU A 22 0.81 0.90 -4.68
CA LEU A 22 0.59 2.35 -4.70
C LEU A 22 1.92 3.09 -4.82
N LEU A 23 1.85 4.32 -5.35
CA LEU A 23 2.88 5.31 -5.11
C LEU A 23 2.94 5.65 -3.62
N ASP A 24 4.08 6.11 -3.12
CA ASP A 24 4.33 6.51 -1.72
C ASP A 24 3.57 7.80 -1.31
N GLU A 25 2.33 7.95 -1.77
CA GLU A 25 1.42 9.06 -1.54
C GLU A 25 0.08 8.50 -1.06
N PHE A 26 0.03 8.08 0.21
CA PHE A 26 -1.20 7.64 0.85
C PHE A 26 -1.64 8.64 1.92
N SER A 27 -2.95 8.86 2.00
CA SER A 27 -3.56 9.67 3.05
C SER A 27 -3.81 8.81 4.28
N MET A 28 -3.33 9.24 5.44
CA MET A 28 -3.61 8.61 6.73
C MET A 28 -4.43 9.54 7.61
N PHE A 29 -5.38 8.97 8.35
CA PHE A 29 -6.06 9.62 9.46
C PHE A 29 -5.50 9.05 10.76
N VAL A 30 -5.20 9.93 11.71
CA VAL A 30 -4.66 9.54 13.03
C VAL A 30 -5.49 10.18 14.13
N ILE A 31 -5.74 9.42 15.20
CA ILE A 31 -6.35 9.92 16.42
C ILE A 31 -5.21 10.28 17.39
N PRO A 32 -5.14 11.52 17.91
CA PRO A 32 -4.15 11.89 18.91
C PRO A 32 -4.24 11.01 20.16
N ALA A 33 -3.09 10.63 20.73
CA ALA A 33 -3.04 9.76 21.91
C ALA A 33 -3.67 10.40 23.16
N ASP A 34 -3.76 11.72 23.20
CA ASP A 34 -4.36 12.53 24.27
C ASP A 34 -5.80 12.96 23.96
N ALA A 35 -6.45 12.36 22.96
CA ALA A 35 -7.86 12.61 22.67
C ALA A 35 -8.72 12.38 23.93
N PRO A 36 -9.57 13.34 24.33
CA PRO A 36 -10.27 13.30 25.62
C PRO A 36 -11.30 12.16 25.73
N ASP A 37 -11.80 11.66 24.60
CA ASP A 37 -12.74 10.54 24.52
C ASP A 37 -12.35 9.65 23.33
N MET A 38 -11.45 8.69 23.60
CA MET A 38 -10.89 7.80 22.59
C MET A 38 -11.97 6.90 21.98
N ASP A 39 -12.84 6.31 22.81
CA ASP A 39 -13.87 5.36 22.38
C ASP A 39 -14.87 6.03 21.43
N LYS A 40 -15.35 7.22 21.79
CA LYS A 40 -16.27 7.98 20.93
C LYS A 40 -15.60 8.40 19.62
N THR A 41 -14.34 8.84 19.69
CA THR A 41 -13.60 9.26 18.50
C THR A 41 -13.36 8.10 17.54
N ALA A 42 -12.98 6.93 18.07
CA ALA A 42 -12.79 5.70 17.30
C ALA A 42 -14.12 5.26 16.67
N PHE A 43 -15.21 5.24 17.44
CA PHE A 43 -16.54 4.87 16.95
C PHE A 43 -17.03 5.77 15.81
N ILE A 44 -16.91 7.10 15.96
CA ILE A 44 -17.30 8.05 14.92
C ILE A 44 -16.43 7.88 13.67
N THR A 45 -15.12 7.72 13.85
CA THR A 45 -14.17 7.51 12.73
C THR A 45 -14.54 6.27 11.94
N GLU A 46 -14.79 5.15 12.62
CA GLU A 46 -15.22 3.90 11.97
C GLU A 46 -16.54 4.06 11.23
N ALA A 47 -17.53 4.73 11.84
CA ALA A 47 -18.82 5.00 11.19
C ALA A 47 -18.67 5.85 9.93
N LEU A 48 -17.81 6.88 9.95
CA LEU A 48 -17.52 7.73 8.79
C LEU A 48 -16.82 6.94 7.68
N CYS A 49 -15.83 6.11 8.03
CA CYS A 49 -15.14 5.24 7.09
C CYS A 49 -16.10 4.25 6.43
N ALA A 50 -16.96 3.59 7.22
CA ALA A 50 -17.95 2.64 6.73
C ALA A 50 -18.97 3.30 5.80
N GLU A 51 -19.47 4.49 6.12
CA GLU A 51 -20.41 5.22 5.26
C GLU A 51 -19.74 5.77 3.99
N SER A 52 -18.49 6.23 4.09
CA SER A 52 -17.68 6.65 2.94
C SER A 52 -17.45 5.49 1.96
N TYR A 53 -17.11 4.29 2.48
CA TYR A 53 -16.96 3.09 1.67
C TYR A 53 -18.24 2.73 0.90
N LYS A 54 -19.42 2.93 1.51
CA LYS A 54 -20.70 2.62 0.86
C LYS A 54 -21.18 3.70 -0.11
N LYS A 55 -20.92 4.98 0.18
CA LYS A 55 -21.55 6.10 -0.53
C LYS A 55 -20.58 6.92 -1.40
N VAL A 56 -19.35 7.10 -0.94
CA VAL A 56 -18.37 7.97 -1.61
C VAL A 56 -17.50 7.16 -2.58
N VAL A 57 -16.94 6.04 -2.11
CA VAL A 57 -16.03 5.22 -2.92
C VAL A 57 -16.67 4.75 -4.24
N PRO A 58 -17.91 4.22 -4.28
CA PRO A 58 -18.52 3.78 -5.54
C PRO A 58 -18.72 4.94 -6.52
N VAL A 59 -19.20 6.09 -6.03
CA VAL A 59 -19.41 7.29 -6.87
C VAL A 59 -18.07 7.81 -7.41
N PHE A 60 -17.02 7.78 -6.61
CA PHE A 60 -15.69 8.18 -7.06
C PHE A 60 -15.17 7.28 -8.20
N TYR A 61 -15.26 5.96 -8.05
CA TYR A 61 -14.81 5.05 -9.10
C TYR A 61 -15.71 5.05 -10.33
N ASP A 62 -17.01 4.84 -10.16
CA ASP A 62 -17.92 4.62 -11.29
C ASP A 62 -18.27 5.92 -12.03
N VAL A 63 -18.48 7.01 -11.29
CA VAL A 63 -18.88 8.29 -11.90
C VAL A 63 -17.66 9.14 -12.21
N VAL A 64 -16.79 9.41 -11.23
CA VAL A 64 -15.68 10.36 -11.45
C VAL A 64 -14.62 9.73 -12.35
N LEU A 65 -14.09 8.57 -12.00
CA LEU A 65 -13.01 7.95 -12.76
C LEU A 65 -13.51 7.33 -14.07
N LYS A 66 -14.52 6.47 -14.02
CA LYS A 66 -14.96 5.69 -15.20
C LYS A 66 -15.87 6.44 -16.16
N THR A 67 -16.71 7.37 -15.68
CA THR A 67 -17.64 8.10 -16.57
C THR A 67 -17.12 9.47 -16.97
N LYS A 68 -16.62 10.27 -16.03
CA LYS A 68 -16.21 11.66 -16.31
C LYS A 68 -14.78 11.78 -16.83
N ASN A 69 -13.87 10.94 -16.36
CA ASN A 69 -12.43 11.07 -16.66
C ASN A 69 -11.92 10.06 -17.70
N ALA A 70 -12.51 8.86 -17.78
CA ALA A 70 -12.16 7.91 -18.83
C ALA A 70 -12.59 8.44 -20.20
N ARG A 71 -11.74 8.27 -21.21
CA ARG A 71 -12.00 8.77 -22.57
C ARG A 71 -12.89 7.84 -23.39
N ASP A 72 -12.83 6.56 -23.07
CA ASP A 72 -13.51 5.47 -23.78
C ASP A 72 -13.78 4.30 -22.82
N ASN A 73 -14.57 3.33 -23.29
CA ASN A 73 -14.95 2.15 -22.52
C ASN A 73 -13.74 1.28 -22.15
N ASP A 74 -12.75 1.20 -23.02
CA ASP A 74 -11.53 0.41 -22.79
C ASP A 74 -10.73 1.01 -21.62
N SER A 75 -10.63 2.34 -21.55
CA SER A 75 -10.01 3.07 -20.43
C SER A 75 -10.77 2.85 -19.12
N ALA A 76 -12.10 2.79 -19.17
CA ALA A 76 -12.92 2.50 -17.99
C ALA A 76 -12.70 1.07 -17.47
N GLN A 77 -12.58 0.07 -18.36
CA GLN A 77 -12.22 -1.30 -18.00
C GLN A 77 -10.78 -1.39 -17.45
N MET A 78 -9.87 -0.57 -17.96
CA MET A 78 -8.50 -0.52 -17.45
C MET A 78 -8.43 -0.02 -16.00
N ILE A 79 -9.32 0.89 -15.60
CA ILE A 79 -9.43 1.35 -14.20
C ILE A 79 -9.83 0.20 -13.28
N ASP A 80 -10.74 -0.68 -13.71
CA ASP A 80 -11.13 -1.87 -12.94
C ASP A 80 -9.94 -2.81 -12.76
N ILE A 81 -9.20 -3.11 -13.83
CA ILE A 81 -7.99 -3.95 -13.78
C ILE A 81 -6.94 -3.37 -12.82
N ILE A 82 -6.70 -2.05 -12.88
CA ILE A 82 -5.77 -1.37 -11.98
C ILE A 82 -6.22 -1.51 -10.53
N ARG A 83 -7.52 -1.34 -10.27
CA ARG A 83 -8.10 -1.43 -8.93
C ARG A 83 -8.01 -2.85 -8.37
N ASP A 84 -8.30 -3.85 -9.19
CA ASP A 84 -8.26 -5.27 -8.81
C ASP A 84 -6.83 -5.77 -8.57
N GLY A 85 -5.87 -5.27 -9.34
CA GLY A 85 -4.44 -5.57 -9.17
C GLY A 85 -3.75 -4.77 -8.06
N LEU A 86 -4.45 -3.89 -7.35
CA LEU A 86 -3.84 -3.00 -6.36
C LEU A 86 -3.48 -3.75 -5.08
N VAL A 87 -2.20 -3.70 -4.70
CA VAL A 87 -1.71 -4.31 -3.46
C VAL A 87 -1.07 -3.27 -2.55
N PHE A 88 -1.40 -3.35 -1.27
CA PHE A 88 -0.79 -2.57 -0.21
C PHE A 88 0.39 -3.36 0.37
N ASP A 89 1.62 -2.97 0.04
CA ASP A 89 2.82 -3.63 0.56
C ASP A 89 3.03 -3.26 2.03
N TRP A 90 2.91 -4.26 2.89
CA TRP A 90 3.01 -4.10 4.33
C TRP A 90 4.42 -3.70 4.80
N GLY A 91 5.46 -4.15 4.10
CA GLY A 91 6.85 -3.76 4.34
C GLY A 91 7.14 -2.31 3.96
N TYR A 92 6.34 -1.73 3.08
CA TYR A 92 6.37 -0.30 2.76
C TYR A 92 5.52 0.54 3.72
N ILE A 93 4.28 0.14 4.02
CA ILE A 93 3.40 0.93 4.90
C ILE A 93 3.99 1.06 6.31
N TYR A 94 4.57 -0.02 6.84
CA TYR A 94 5.23 -0.03 8.14
C TYR A 94 6.74 0.05 8.02
N SER A 95 7.25 0.72 6.97
CA SER A 95 8.69 0.69 6.64
C SER A 95 9.56 1.00 7.84
N VAL A 96 9.23 2.02 8.62
CA VAL A 96 10.01 2.41 9.81
C VAL A 96 10.08 1.26 10.83
N THR A 97 8.92 0.71 11.21
CA THR A 97 8.84 -0.43 12.15
C THR A 97 9.56 -1.65 11.58
N MET A 98 9.48 -1.89 10.28
CA MET A 98 10.09 -3.03 9.60
C MET A 98 11.60 -2.86 9.34
N GLY A 99 12.24 -1.75 9.74
CA GLY A 99 13.67 -1.53 9.47
C GLY A 99 13.99 -1.05 8.04
N GLN A 100 12.96 -0.54 7.36
CA GLN A 100 12.94 0.13 6.07
C GLN A 100 13.39 -0.73 4.88
N PRO A 101 12.83 -1.94 4.68
CA PRO A 101 13.31 -2.89 3.67
C PRO A 101 13.27 -2.31 2.25
N GLY A 102 12.18 -1.66 1.86
CA GLY A 102 12.03 -1.05 0.54
C GLY A 102 12.94 0.15 0.28
N HIS A 103 13.34 0.87 1.34
CA HIS A 103 14.19 2.06 1.23
C HIS A 103 15.69 1.76 1.28
N GLN A 104 16.10 0.53 1.60
CA GLN A 104 17.52 0.21 1.79
C GLN A 104 18.37 0.55 0.58
N LEU A 105 17.89 0.28 -0.64
CA LEU A 105 18.63 0.62 -1.84
C LEU A 105 18.90 2.13 -1.93
N ALA A 106 17.87 2.95 -1.71
CA ALA A 106 18.01 4.41 -1.71
C ALA A 106 18.94 4.91 -0.59
N ILE A 107 18.88 4.29 0.60
CA ILE A 107 19.76 4.61 1.74
C ILE A 107 21.22 4.31 1.38
N LEU A 108 21.49 3.14 0.82
CA LEU A 108 22.85 2.72 0.44
C LEU A 108 23.41 3.55 -0.71
N LEU A 109 22.58 3.89 -1.70
CA LEU A 109 22.95 4.81 -2.79
C LEU A 109 23.36 6.18 -2.25
N LYS A 110 22.57 6.77 -1.33
CA LYS A 110 22.92 8.03 -0.66
C LYS A 110 24.21 7.94 0.15
N ALA A 111 24.49 6.77 0.72
CA ALA A 111 25.72 6.50 1.47
C ALA A 111 26.91 6.13 0.57
N HIS A 112 26.73 6.10 -0.76
CA HIS A 112 27.72 5.57 -1.72
C HIS A 112 28.25 4.16 -1.36
N ASN A 113 27.40 3.35 -0.71
CA ASN A 113 27.77 2.01 -0.25
C ASN A 113 27.28 0.95 -1.26
N THR A 114 28.22 0.26 -1.87
CA THR A 114 27.95 -0.79 -2.88
C THR A 114 27.77 -2.18 -2.28
N ASN A 115 27.97 -2.35 -0.96
CA ASN A 115 27.87 -3.64 -0.26
C ASN A 115 26.43 -4.04 0.04
N ILE A 116 25.55 -4.03 -0.97
CA ILE A 116 24.11 -4.21 -0.81
C ILE A 116 23.76 -5.52 -0.10
N ALA A 117 24.27 -6.65 -0.58
CA ALA A 117 23.96 -7.96 0.00
C ALA A 117 24.31 -8.04 1.50
N SER A 118 25.54 -7.65 1.86
CA SER A 118 26.00 -7.68 3.25
C SER A 118 25.18 -6.78 4.18
N GLU A 119 24.71 -5.62 3.70
CA GLU A 119 23.86 -4.72 4.49
C GLU A 119 22.44 -5.27 4.67
N PHE A 120 21.89 -5.96 3.67
CA PHE A 120 20.64 -6.69 3.81
C PHE A 120 20.77 -7.87 4.78
N ASP A 121 21.87 -8.63 4.72
CA ASP A 121 22.12 -9.75 5.63
C ASP A 121 22.22 -9.30 7.09
N LYS A 122 22.86 -8.15 7.35
CA LYS A 122 22.91 -7.54 8.69
C LYS A 122 21.52 -7.22 9.24
N LYS A 123 20.54 -6.94 8.36
CA LYS A 123 19.16 -6.60 8.73
C LYS A 123 18.19 -7.78 8.64
N ALA A 124 18.61 -8.96 8.16
CA ALA A 124 17.72 -10.12 7.99
C ALA A 124 16.93 -10.47 9.27
N LYS A 125 17.61 -10.53 10.42
CA LYS A 125 16.96 -10.78 11.72
C LYS A 125 15.92 -9.72 12.11
N THR A 126 16.11 -8.48 11.66
CA THR A 126 15.15 -7.38 11.89
C THR A 126 13.91 -7.60 11.05
N TYR A 127 14.09 -7.97 9.77
CA TYR A 127 12.99 -8.25 8.84
C TYR A 127 12.19 -9.48 9.23
N GLU A 128 12.80 -10.46 9.90
CA GLU A 128 12.09 -11.63 10.43
C GLU A 128 11.27 -11.30 11.68
N LYS A 129 11.79 -10.45 12.59
CA LYS A 129 11.17 -10.21 13.91
C LYS A 129 10.17 -9.07 13.96
N ASN A 130 10.43 -7.99 13.22
CA ASN A 130 9.61 -6.79 13.33
C ASN A 130 8.19 -6.92 12.73
N PRO A 131 7.92 -7.80 11.74
CA PRO A 131 6.54 -8.06 11.32
C PRO A 131 5.64 -8.54 12.45
N GLU A 132 6.12 -9.45 13.32
CA GLU A 132 5.34 -9.91 14.46
C GLU A 132 4.99 -8.78 15.43
N LYS A 133 5.93 -7.85 15.65
CA LYS A 133 5.68 -6.66 16.49
C LYS A 133 4.61 -5.75 15.88
N ALA A 134 4.66 -5.54 14.56
CA ALA A 134 3.64 -4.76 13.87
C ALA A 134 2.26 -5.44 13.92
N LEU A 135 2.19 -6.77 13.82
CA LEU A 135 0.94 -7.53 13.95
C LEU A 135 0.33 -7.41 15.35
N LYS A 136 1.16 -7.49 16.40
CA LYS A 136 0.70 -7.41 17.80
C LYS A 136 -0.04 -6.11 18.09
N VAL A 137 0.52 -4.98 17.64
CA VAL A 137 -0.12 -3.66 17.74
C VAL A 137 -1.49 -3.65 17.06
N TYR A 138 -1.60 -4.24 15.86
CA TYR A 138 -2.87 -4.32 15.14
C TYR A 138 -3.91 -5.23 15.78
N ARG A 139 -3.47 -6.29 16.45
CA ARG A 139 -4.36 -7.24 17.12
C ARG A 139 -4.78 -6.78 18.53
N GLY A 140 -4.20 -5.69 19.03
CA GLY A 140 -4.39 -5.27 20.42
C GLY A 140 -3.77 -6.24 21.43
N GLU A 141 -2.77 -7.01 21.00
CA GLU A 141 -2.00 -7.93 21.84
C GLU A 141 -0.77 -7.17 22.35
N GLU A 142 -0.82 -6.62 23.56
CA GLU A 142 0.37 -6.04 24.23
C GLU A 142 1.39 -7.11 24.64
#